data_AF-A0A1H8YI22-F1
#
_entry.id   AF-A0A1H8YI22-F1
#
_cell.length_a   1.000
_cell.length_b   1.000
_cell.length_c   1.000
_cell.angle_alpha   90.00
_cell.angle_beta   90.00
_cell.angle_gamma   90.00
#
_symmetry.space_group_name_H-M   'P 1'
#
loop_
_entity.id
_entity.type
_entity.pdbx_description
1 polymer ?
#
loop_
_entity_poly.entity_id
_entity_poly.type
_entity_poly.pdbx_seq_one_letter_code
_entity_poly.pdbx_strand_id
1 'polypeptide(L)'
;MTLSLRARAAVSRFLVFGAVVLGCASLTAPAAQAAAPVYGDFSLMFSRSAGQYAPPGEQAFQWAWSPQSATESQISWGDPKTWPPSYAEHFLRDGDWVLLDGWGGNGTYYTQRVTSEELCHGTACTPLPSDGGRQHYVQWTVPSEDYRLVANGTVTEQSSGKSFQFRHAQTWGAPAPCSSARFGARTCVTQSESWSDNNGLPAGAPIRETLRRDIKIAKGLGMAFAIDQQVPSPWHAEATEYWNW
;
A
#
# COMPACT_ATOMS: atom_id res chain seq x y z
N MET A 1 -32.79 57.39 68.62
CA MET A 1 -33.35 58.17 67.49
C MET A 1 -33.82 57.19 66.43
N THR A 2 -35.03 56.66 66.57
CA THR A 2 -36.31 57.12 65.97
C THR A 2 -36.61 56.35 64.68
N LEU A 3 -37.68 55.55 64.76
CA LEU A 3 -38.30 54.73 63.72
C LEU A 3 -38.68 55.54 62.47
N SER A 4 -38.75 54.87 61.32
CA SER A 4 -39.92 55.02 60.45
C SER A 4 -40.10 53.81 59.50
N LEU A 5 -41.11 53.00 59.82
CA LEU A 5 -41.80 52.06 58.94
C LEU A 5 -42.45 52.82 57.77
N ARG A 6 -42.43 52.25 56.55
CA ARG A 6 -43.65 52.12 55.73
C ARG A 6 -43.61 50.87 54.86
N ALA A 7 -44.58 50.01 55.13
CA ALA A 7 -44.99 48.87 54.31
C ALA A 7 -45.66 49.32 53.01
N ARG A 8 -45.54 48.51 51.96
CA ARG A 8 -46.60 48.31 50.97
C ARG A 8 -46.66 46.84 50.57
N ALA A 9 -47.84 46.27 50.76
CA ALA A 9 -48.24 44.95 50.29
C ALA A 9 -48.49 44.96 48.77
N ALA A 10 -48.32 43.82 48.12
CA ALA A 10 -49.43 43.00 47.61
C ALA A 10 -49.11 42.28 46.29
N VAL A 11 -49.85 41.18 46.13
CA VAL A 11 -50.22 40.46 44.91
C VAL A 11 -49.34 39.27 44.54
N SER A 12 -49.79 38.16 45.11
CA SER A 12 -49.63 36.77 44.70
C SER A 12 -49.89 36.55 43.20
N ARG A 13 -48.99 35.81 42.55
CA ARG A 13 -49.28 35.08 41.31
C ARG A 13 -48.73 33.67 41.46
N PHE A 14 -49.66 32.72 41.60
CA PHE A 14 -49.44 31.30 41.42
C PHE A 14 -48.85 31.05 40.02
N LEU A 15 -47.68 30.43 39.95
CA LEU A 15 -47.17 29.78 38.75
C LEU A 15 -47.18 28.27 39.02
N VAL A 16 -48.13 27.59 38.38
CA VAL A 16 -48.19 26.13 38.27
C VAL A 16 -47.04 25.71 37.36
N PHE A 17 -45.96 25.15 37.92
CA PHE A 17 -44.92 24.50 37.14
C PHE A 17 -45.41 23.10 36.75
N GLY A 18 -45.90 22.97 35.51
CA GLY A 18 -46.09 21.67 34.87
C GLY A 18 -44.73 21.09 34.50
N ALA A 19 -44.30 20.05 35.21
CA ALA A 19 -43.13 19.26 34.84
C ALA A 19 -43.48 18.36 33.64
N VAL A 20 -43.20 18.84 32.43
CA VAL A 20 -43.19 17.99 31.23
C VAL A 20 -41.85 17.24 31.24
N VAL A 21 -41.89 15.99 31.67
CA VAL A 21 -40.77 15.04 31.49
C VAL A 21 -40.69 14.72 29.99
N LEU A 22 -39.87 15.47 29.26
CA LEU A 22 -39.44 15.07 27.91
C LEU A 22 -38.56 13.82 28.07
N GLY A 23 -39.14 12.65 27.81
CA GLY A 23 -38.39 11.42 27.62
C GLY A 23 -37.50 11.56 26.38
N CYS A 24 -36.20 11.80 26.60
CA CYS A 24 -35.18 11.67 25.56
C CYS A 24 -35.08 10.20 25.15
N ALA A 25 -35.91 9.77 24.20
CA ALA A 25 -35.73 8.53 23.48
C ALA A 25 -34.37 8.59 22.77
N SER A 26 -33.38 7.93 23.36
CA SER A 26 -32.02 7.84 22.82
C SER A 26 -32.07 6.91 21.62
N LEU A 27 -32.24 7.47 20.43
CA LEU A 27 -32.03 6.76 19.17
C LEU A 27 -30.53 6.44 19.09
N THR A 28 -30.14 5.25 19.58
CA THR A 28 -28.80 4.72 19.37
C THR A 28 -28.68 4.37 17.88
N ALA A 29 -28.14 5.30 17.09
CA ALA A 29 -27.72 4.99 15.74
C ALA A 29 -26.69 3.85 15.79
N PRO A 30 -26.80 2.82 14.94
CA PRO A 30 -25.80 1.77 14.88
C PRO A 30 -24.44 2.40 14.57
N ALA A 31 -23.41 1.98 15.30
CA ALA A 31 -22.05 2.44 15.05
C ALA A 31 -21.68 2.14 13.60
N ALA A 32 -21.34 3.17 12.84
CA ALA A 32 -20.88 3.00 11.47
C ALA A 32 -19.61 2.13 11.51
N GLN A 33 -19.69 0.93 10.92
CA GLN A 33 -18.52 0.07 10.73
C GLN A 33 -17.51 0.86 9.88
N ALA A 34 -16.31 1.09 10.41
CA ALA A 34 -15.25 1.69 9.61
C ALA A 34 -14.99 0.81 8.39
N ALA A 35 -14.92 1.42 7.20
CA ALA A 35 -14.57 0.69 5.99
C ALA A 35 -13.21 0.00 6.14
N ALA A 36 -13.09 -1.21 5.60
CA ALA A 36 -11.80 -1.90 5.55
C ALA A 36 -10.78 -1.02 4.83
N PRO A 37 -9.52 -0.96 5.31
CA PRO A 37 -8.49 -0.17 4.65
C PRO A 37 -8.21 -0.74 3.26
N VAL A 38 -7.90 0.14 2.33
CA VAL A 38 -7.55 -0.26 0.96
C VAL A 38 -6.07 -0.02 0.69
N TYR A 39 -5.50 -0.75 -0.27
CA TYR A 39 -4.07 -0.65 -0.62
C TYR A 39 -3.67 0.78 -0.98
N GLY A 40 -4.58 1.54 -1.61
CA GLY A 40 -4.38 2.96 -1.89
C GLY A 40 -4.11 3.83 -0.66
N ASP A 41 -4.62 3.45 0.52
CA ASP A 41 -4.31 4.16 1.78
C ASP A 41 -2.85 4.01 2.20
N PHE A 42 -2.18 2.96 1.71
CA PHE A 42 -0.80 2.63 2.03
C PHE A 42 0.15 3.06 0.92
N SER A 43 -0.07 2.58 -0.30
CA SER A 43 0.85 2.82 -1.43
C SER A 43 0.77 4.23 -1.98
N LEU A 44 -0.40 4.89 -1.85
CA LEU A 44 -0.72 6.15 -2.49
C LEU A 44 -0.63 6.10 -4.03
N MET A 45 -0.80 4.90 -4.63
CA MET A 45 -0.48 4.65 -6.05
C MET A 45 -1.24 5.49 -7.07
N PHE A 46 -2.44 5.98 -6.74
CA PHE A 46 -3.24 6.86 -7.62
C PHE A 46 -3.15 8.34 -7.22
N SER A 47 -2.14 8.70 -6.44
CA SER A 47 -1.76 10.07 -6.12
C SER A 47 -0.33 10.32 -6.59
N ARG A 48 -0.03 11.56 -7.02
CA ARG A 48 1.34 11.97 -7.31
C ARG A 48 2.10 12.09 -6.00
N SER A 49 2.67 10.97 -5.58
CA SER A 49 3.39 10.80 -4.32
C SER A 49 4.78 10.27 -4.62
N ALA A 50 5.72 10.65 -3.78
CA ALA A 50 7.10 10.23 -3.89
C ALA A 50 7.75 10.17 -2.51
N GLY A 51 8.86 9.46 -2.44
CA GLY A 51 9.65 9.36 -1.23
C GLY A 51 11.08 8.95 -1.50
N GLN A 52 11.92 9.16 -0.49
CA GLN A 52 13.29 8.69 -0.47
C GLN A 52 13.52 7.76 0.72
N TYR A 53 14.46 6.84 0.55
CA TYR A 53 14.92 5.93 1.58
C TYR A 53 16.43 5.71 1.43
N ALA A 54 17.12 5.46 2.52
CA ALA A 54 18.57 5.27 2.50
C ALA A 54 19.01 4.24 3.56
N PRO A 55 19.99 3.39 3.25
CA PRO A 55 20.77 2.75 4.30
C PRO A 55 21.54 3.79 5.14
N PRO A 56 21.84 3.52 6.41
CA PRO A 56 22.57 4.46 7.26
C PRO A 56 23.93 4.84 6.66
N GLY A 57 24.13 6.15 6.42
CA GLY A 57 25.38 6.69 5.88
C GLY A 57 25.59 6.50 4.38
N GLU A 58 24.62 5.90 3.68
CA GLU A 58 24.67 5.64 2.23
C GLU A 58 23.87 6.68 1.44
N GLN A 59 24.02 6.64 0.12
CA GLN A 59 23.21 7.44 -0.79
C GLN A 59 21.72 7.06 -0.72
N ALA A 60 20.86 8.07 -0.79
CA ALA A 60 19.42 7.88 -0.87
C ALA A 60 18.99 7.31 -2.23
N PHE A 61 17.98 6.45 -2.20
CA PHE A 61 17.19 6.02 -3.33
C PHE A 61 15.84 6.74 -3.31
N GLN A 62 15.19 6.84 -4.45
CA GLN A 62 13.91 7.52 -4.62
C GLN A 62 12.90 6.61 -5.29
N TRP A 63 11.63 6.77 -4.91
CA TRP A 63 10.48 6.24 -5.61
C TRP A 63 9.47 7.34 -5.93
N ALA A 64 8.70 7.19 -7.00
CA ALA A 64 7.57 8.07 -7.28
C ALA A 64 6.46 7.35 -8.04
N TRP A 65 5.21 7.53 -7.59
CA TRP A 65 4.01 7.17 -8.33
C TRP A 65 3.62 8.25 -9.33
N SER A 66 3.34 7.83 -10.55
CA SER A 66 2.86 8.64 -11.68
C SER A 66 1.51 8.08 -12.15
N PRO A 67 0.39 8.59 -11.61
CA PRO A 67 -0.95 8.15 -12.02
C PRO A 67 -1.20 8.50 -13.50
N GLN A 68 -1.61 7.50 -14.27
CA GLN A 68 -1.97 7.65 -15.69
C GLN A 68 -3.48 7.85 -15.85
N SER A 69 -4.27 7.24 -14.97
CA SER A 69 -5.72 7.39 -14.89
C SER A 69 -6.22 7.10 -13.46
N ALA A 70 -7.54 6.98 -13.29
CA ALA A 70 -8.13 6.58 -12.01
C ALA A 70 -7.82 5.11 -11.62
N THR A 71 -7.40 4.30 -12.58
CA THR A 71 -7.16 2.85 -12.40
C THR A 71 -5.81 2.41 -12.95
N GLU A 72 -4.96 3.33 -13.41
CA GLU A 72 -3.65 3.02 -13.98
C GLU A 72 -2.59 3.94 -13.39
N SER A 73 -1.46 3.37 -13.01
CA SER A 73 -0.34 4.12 -12.44
C SER A 73 0.98 3.44 -12.74
N GLN A 74 2.04 4.24 -12.76
CA GLN A 74 3.40 3.76 -12.88
C GLN A 74 4.20 4.12 -11.64
N ILE A 75 5.12 3.26 -11.22
CA ILE A 75 6.11 3.60 -10.19
C ILE A 75 7.51 3.51 -10.77
N SER A 76 8.28 4.57 -10.55
CA SER A 76 9.71 4.61 -10.84
C SER A 76 10.49 4.46 -9.56
N TRP A 77 11.64 3.79 -9.64
CA TRP A 77 12.61 3.61 -8.57
C TRP A 77 14.00 3.95 -9.10
N GLY A 78 14.83 4.68 -8.36
CA GLY A 78 16.17 5.02 -8.84
C GLY A 78 16.97 5.99 -7.99
N ASP A 79 18.08 6.46 -8.56
CA ASP A 79 18.94 7.47 -7.96
C ASP A 79 18.29 8.86 -8.09
N PRO A 80 18.06 9.61 -6.98
CA PRO A 80 17.53 10.96 -7.02
C PRO A 80 18.40 11.95 -7.81
N LYS A 81 19.72 11.70 -7.94
CA LYS A 81 20.64 12.60 -8.68
C LYS A 81 20.48 12.51 -10.20
N THR A 82 19.97 11.40 -10.71
CA THR A 82 19.75 11.17 -12.16
C THR A 82 18.27 11.05 -12.49
N TRP A 83 17.40 11.61 -11.65
CA TRP A 83 15.96 11.52 -11.78
C TRP A 83 15.42 12.33 -12.98
N PRO A 84 14.43 11.82 -13.75
CA PRO A 84 13.76 10.52 -13.59
C PRO A 84 14.54 9.36 -14.23
N PRO A 85 14.48 8.15 -13.65
CA PRO A 85 15.03 6.96 -14.29
C PRO A 85 14.21 6.59 -15.54
N SER A 86 14.83 5.85 -16.46
CA SER A 86 14.11 5.26 -17.61
C SER A 86 13.21 4.08 -17.21
N TYR A 87 13.37 3.59 -15.98
CA TYR A 87 12.62 2.46 -15.45
C TYR A 87 11.30 2.88 -14.80
N ALA A 88 10.22 2.20 -15.16
CA ALA A 88 8.90 2.38 -14.54
C ALA A 88 8.07 1.09 -14.61
N GLU A 89 7.63 0.58 -13.47
CA GLU A 89 6.70 -0.55 -13.38
C GLU A 89 5.28 -0.05 -13.65
N HIS A 90 4.49 -0.86 -14.36
CA HIS A 90 3.15 -0.49 -14.80
C HIS A 90 2.08 -1.31 -14.07
N PHE A 91 1.19 -0.60 -13.37
CA PHE A 91 0.13 -1.18 -12.57
C PHE A 91 -1.26 -0.75 -13.02
N LEU A 92 -2.19 -1.70 -12.99
CA LEU A 92 -3.61 -1.49 -13.21
C LEU A 92 -4.40 -1.91 -11.98
N ARG A 93 -5.49 -1.21 -11.67
CA ARG A 93 -6.49 -1.69 -10.73
C ARG A 93 -7.70 -2.19 -11.50
N ASP A 94 -8.06 -3.44 -11.28
CA ASP A 94 -9.29 -4.04 -11.79
C ASP A 94 -10.04 -4.72 -10.64
N GLY A 95 -11.26 -4.22 -10.36
CA GLY A 95 -12.04 -4.65 -9.21
C GLY A 95 -11.26 -4.56 -7.89
N ASP A 96 -11.09 -5.71 -7.24
CA ASP A 96 -10.38 -5.87 -5.97
C ASP A 96 -8.90 -6.24 -6.14
N TRP A 97 -8.34 -6.11 -7.34
CA TRP A 97 -6.95 -6.46 -7.59
C TRP A 97 -6.17 -5.29 -8.16
N VAL A 98 -4.93 -5.17 -7.71
CA VAL A 98 -3.88 -4.47 -8.44
C VAL A 98 -3.09 -5.52 -9.23
N LEU A 99 -2.85 -5.20 -10.48
CA LEU A 99 -2.25 -6.07 -11.48
C LEU A 99 -0.94 -5.45 -11.95
N LEU A 100 0.10 -6.27 -12.09
CA LEU A 100 1.37 -5.89 -12.70
C LEU A 100 1.37 -6.34 -14.17
N ASP A 101 1.51 -5.38 -15.08
CA ASP A 101 1.50 -5.62 -16.53
C ASP A 101 2.91 -5.80 -17.12
N GLY A 102 3.90 -5.16 -16.51
CA GLY A 102 5.27 -5.13 -17.00
C GLY A 102 5.99 -3.86 -16.57
N TRP A 103 7.09 -3.54 -17.23
CA TRP A 103 7.83 -2.31 -16.95
C TRP A 103 8.50 -1.73 -18.21
N GLY A 104 8.60 -0.40 -18.26
CA GLY A 104 9.48 0.30 -19.17
C GLY A 104 10.91 0.31 -18.65
N GLY A 105 11.89 0.29 -19.53
CA GLY A 105 13.31 0.40 -19.19
C GLY A 105 14.20 0.22 -20.42
N ASN A 106 15.42 0.77 -20.40
CA ASN A 106 16.40 0.59 -21.48
C ASN A 106 15.87 0.90 -22.90
N GLY A 107 14.94 1.85 -23.03
CA GLY A 107 14.34 2.23 -24.32
C GLY A 107 13.36 1.21 -24.89
N THR A 108 12.91 0.24 -24.10
CA THR A 108 11.90 -0.75 -24.49
C THR A 108 10.92 -1.01 -23.34
N TYR A 109 9.96 -1.89 -23.59
CA TYR A 109 9.01 -2.37 -22.61
C TYR A 109 9.17 -3.88 -22.44
N TYR A 110 9.09 -4.33 -21.20
CA TYR A 110 9.17 -5.73 -20.81
C TYR A 110 7.77 -6.17 -20.40
N THR A 111 7.10 -6.90 -21.28
CA THR A 111 5.75 -7.42 -21.02
C THR A 111 5.86 -8.62 -20.10
N GLN A 112 5.17 -8.59 -18.97
CA GLN A 112 5.15 -9.71 -18.01
C GLN A 112 3.85 -10.50 -18.16
N ARG A 113 3.91 -11.79 -18.46
CA ARG A 113 2.72 -12.66 -18.54
C ARG A 113 2.84 -13.91 -17.70
N VAL A 114 1.87 -14.12 -16.82
CA VAL A 114 1.75 -15.32 -16.00
C VAL A 114 1.15 -16.47 -16.79
N THR A 115 1.62 -17.67 -16.52
CA THR A 115 1.04 -18.94 -17.01
C THR A 115 0.30 -19.69 -15.91
N SER A 116 0.61 -19.41 -14.65
CA SER A 116 -0.09 -19.93 -13.48
C SER A 116 0.08 -18.97 -12.30
N GLU A 117 -0.99 -18.86 -11.51
CA GLU A 117 -0.99 -18.10 -10.26
C GLU A 117 -1.78 -18.84 -9.18
N GLU A 118 -1.33 -18.72 -7.95
CA GLU A 118 -1.99 -19.28 -6.76
C GLU A 118 -2.12 -18.21 -5.68
N LEU A 119 -3.27 -18.18 -5.02
CA LEU A 119 -3.51 -17.48 -3.76
C LEU A 119 -3.51 -18.49 -2.64
N CYS A 120 -2.68 -18.28 -1.62
CA CYS A 120 -2.58 -19.15 -0.46
C CYS A 120 -2.95 -18.41 0.82
N HIS A 121 -3.74 -19.07 1.65
CA HIS A 121 -4.00 -18.70 3.05
C HIS A 121 -3.43 -19.79 3.94
N GLY A 122 -2.36 -19.47 4.69
CA GLY A 122 -1.57 -20.48 5.38
C GLY A 122 -0.99 -21.52 4.40
N THR A 123 -1.32 -22.79 4.59
CA THR A 123 -0.85 -23.90 3.75
C THR A 123 -1.81 -24.25 2.60
N ALA A 124 -3.01 -23.67 2.56
CA ALA A 124 -4.00 -23.96 1.53
C ALA A 124 -3.84 -22.98 0.37
N CYS A 125 -3.64 -23.49 -0.84
CA CYS A 125 -3.48 -22.68 -2.06
C CYS A 125 -4.59 -23.01 -3.06
N THR A 126 -5.12 -21.98 -3.70
CA THR A 126 -6.11 -22.08 -4.78
C THR A 126 -5.62 -21.35 -6.02
N PRO A 127 -5.80 -21.93 -7.22
CA PRO A 127 -5.50 -21.22 -8.46
C PRO A 127 -6.26 -19.91 -8.56
N LEU A 128 -5.58 -18.84 -9.00
CA LEU A 128 -6.22 -17.58 -9.35
C LEU A 128 -6.65 -17.62 -10.83
N PRO A 129 -7.88 -17.18 -11.15
CA PRO A 129 -8.29 -16.99 -12.54
C PRO A 129 -7.35 -16.01 -13.25
N SER A 130 -6.98 -16.32 -14.50
CA SER A 130 -6.12 -15.43 -15.28
C SER A 130 -6.85 -14.15 -15.67
N ASP A 131 -6.14 -13.02 -15.61
CA ASP A 131 -6.62 -11.75 -16.15
C ASP A 131 -5.77 -11.31 -17.36
N GLY A 132 -6.02 -11.96 -18.50
CA GLY A 132 -5.25 -11.72 -19.73
C GLY A 132 -3.76 -12.02 -19.60
N GLY A 133 -3.38 -12.85 -18.61
CA GLY A 133 -2.01 -13.14 -18.25
C GLY A 133 -1.30 -12.04 -17.45
N ARG A 134 -1.95 -10.95 -17.04
CA ARG A 134 -1.34 -10.00 -16.10
C ARG A 134 -1.18 -10.65 -14.72
N GLN A 135 -0.15 -10.25 -13.97
CA GLN A 135 0.10 -10.82 -12.65
C GLN A 135 -0.77 -10.12 -11.61
N HIS A 136 -1.44 -10.88 -10.74
CA HIS A 136 -2.02 -10.34 -9.52
C HIS A 136 -0.89 -9.91 -8.57
N TYR A 137 -0.86 -8.63 -8.23
CA TYR A 137 0.20 -8.04 -7.40
C TYR A 137 -0.21 -7.93 -5.93
N VAL A 138 -1.40 -7.37 -5.65
CA VAL A 138 -1.95 -7.20 -4.30
C VAL A 138 -3.48 -7.07 -4.38
N GLN A 139 -4.20 -7.51 -3.34
CA GLN A 139 -5.62 -7.20 -3.20
C GLN A 139 -5.80 -5.72 -2.86
N TRP A 140 -6.77 -5.08 -3.50
CA TRP A 140 -7.10 -3.68 -3.26
C TRP A 140 -7.72 -3.51 -1.88
N THR A 141 -8.70 -4.32 -1.49
CA THR A 141 -9.20 -4.37 -0.12
C THR A 141 -8.19 -5.15 0.71
N VAL A 142 -7.53 -4.50 1.66
CA VAL A 142 -6.47 -5.14 2.44
C VAL A 142 -7.09 -6.14 3.42
N PRO A 143 -6.79 -7.45 3.32
CA PRO A 143 -7.32 -8.44 4.24
C PRO A 143 -6.81 -8.23 5.67
N SER A 144 -7.58 -8.69 6.65
CA SER A 144 -7.16 -8.71 8.07
C SER A 144 -6.22 -9.86 8.40
N GLU A 145 -5.94 -10.73 7.44
CA GLU A 145 -5.09 -11.91 7.57
C GLU A 145 -4.03 -11.90 6.47
N ASP A 146 -2.89 -12.53 6.76
CA ASP A 146 -1.82 -12.67 5.79
C ASP A 146 -2.25 -13.60 4.65
N TYR A 147 -1.76 -13.30 3.45
CA TYR A 147 -1.94 -14.18 2.30
C TYR A 147 -0.70 -14.18 1.43
N ARG A 148 -0.56 -15.22 0.61
CA ARG A 148 0.57 -15.38 -0.30
C ARG A 148 0.10 -15.52 -1.74
N LEU A 149 0.73 -14.78 -2.63
CA LEU A 149 0.61 -14.92 -4.07
C LEU A 149 1.85 -15.64 -4.60
N VAL A 150 1.63 -16.58 -5.51
CA VAL A 150 2.69 -17.27 -6.24
C VAL A 150 2.35 -17.21 -7.71
N ALA A 151 3.21 -16.55 -8.50
CA ALA A 151 3.08 -16.45 -9.94
C ALA A 151 4.28 -17.11 -10.62
N ASN A 152 4.02 -17.83 -11.71
CA ASN A 152 5.03 -18.29 -12.66
C ASN A 152 4.66 -17.76 -14.04
N GLY A 153 5.66 -17.40 -14.83
CA GLY A 153 5.39 -16.85 -16.15
C GLY A 153 6.64 -16.55 -16.97
N THR A 154 6.44 -15.68 -17.96
CA THR A 154 7.46 -15.23 -18.90
C THR A 154 7.47 -13.72 -18.97
N VAL A 155 8.65 -13.14 -19.06
CA VAL A 155 8.86 -11.74 -19.43
C VAL A 155 9.38 -11.70 -20.85
N THR A 156 8.83 -10.81 -21.69
CA THR A 156 9.25 -10.63 -23.07
C THR A 156 9.66 -9.18 -23.30
N GLU A 157 10.90 -8.98 -23.75
CA GLU A 157 11.40 -7.69 -24.20
C GLU A 157 10.81 -7.35 -25.57
N GLN A 158 10.04 -6.26 -25.68
CA GLN A 158 9.33 -5.94 -26.91
C GLN A 158 10.24 -5.58 -28.08
N SER A 159 11.40 -4.95 -27.82
CA SER A 159 12.31 -4.52 -28.89
C SER A 159 12.99 -5.69 -29.61
N SER A 160 13.23 -6.80 -28.92
CA SER A 160 14.01 -7.93 -29.43
C SER A 160 13.20 -9.23 -29.54
N GLY A 161 12.05 -9.32 -28.87
CA GLY A 161 11.28 -10.55 -28.72
C GLY A 161 11.94 -11.59 -27.80
N LYS A 162 13.11 -11.27 -27.21
CA LYS A 162 13.76 -12.17 -26.25
C LYS A 162 12.88 -12.31 -25.02
N SER A 163 12.86 -13.52 -24.47
CA SER A 163 12.09 -13.82 -23.29
C SER A 163 12.89 -14.63 -22.27
N PHE A 164 12.49 -14.49 -21.01
CA PHE A 164 13.01 -15.28 -19.90
C PHE A 164 11.86 -15.68 -18.98
N GLN A 165 12.04 -16.78 -18.26
CA GLN A 165 11.07 -17.30 -17.31
C GLN A 165 11.27 -16.62 -15.97
N PHE A 166 10.16 -16.41 -15.26
CA PHE A 166 10.20 -15.91 -13.90
C PHE A 166 9.27 -16.71 -12.98
N ARG A 167 9.58 -16.61 -11.69
CA ARG A 167 8.72 -16.96 -10.59
C ARG A 167 8.74 -15.82 -9.59
N HIS A 168 7.56 -15.33 -9.21
CA HIS A 168 7.37 -14.30 -8.21
C HIS A 168 6.56 -14.88 -7.05
N ALA A 169 7.05 -14.78 -5.82
CA ALA A 169 6.27 -15.06 -4.62
C ALA A 169 6.20 -13.81 -3.76
N GLN A 170 5.01 -13.47 -3.31
CA GLN A 170 4.75 -12.32 -2.44
C GLN A 170 3.88 -12.78 -1.29
N THR A 171 4.31 -12.54 -0.05
CA THR A 171 3.43 -12.65 1.11
C THR A 171 3.06 -11.23 1.53
N TRP A 172 1.77 -10.98 1.63
CA TRP A 172 1.23 -9.71 2.08
C TRP A 172 0.73 -9.87 3.50
N GLY A 173 1.38 -9.14 4.41
CA GLY A 173 1.01 -9.11 5.82
C GLY A 173 -0.20 -8.22 6.07
N ALA A 174 -1.07 -8.64 6.97
CA ALA A 174 -2.17 -7.84 7.48
C ALA A 174 -1.66 -6.50 8.08
N PRO A 175 -2.51 -5.46 8.15
CA PRO A 175 -2.13 -4.18 8.74
C PRO A 175 -1.59 -4.35 10.17
N ALA A 176 -0.34 -3.98 10.38
CA ALA A 176 0.36 -4.14 11.65
C ALA A 176 1.12 -2.86 12.04
N PRO A 177 1.38 -2.63 13.35
CA PRO A 177 2.26 -1.56 13.79
C PRO A 177 3.67 -1.70 13.21
N CYS A 178 4.24 -0.58 12.79
CA CYS A 178 5.60 -0.46 12.29
C CYS A 178 6.20 0.88 12.77
N SER A 179 7.51 1.05 12.65
CA SER A 179 8.18 2.31 12.95
C SER A 179 9.43 2.50 12.11
N SER A 180 9.80 3.76 11.91
CA SER A 180 11.12 4.17 11.42
C SER A 180 11.70 5.24 12.33
N ALA A 181 13.01 5.43 12.29
CA ALA A 181 13.71 6.41 13.13
C ALA A 181 13.20 7.83 12.89
N ARG A 182 12.88 8.18 11.63
CA ARG A 182 12.46 9.55 11.27
C ARG A 182 10.97 9.81 11.46
N PHE A 183 10.12 8.86 11.11
CA PHE A 183 8.67 9.09 11.03
C PHE A 183 7.88 8.47 12.19
N GLY A 184 8.57 7.77 13.11
CA GLY A 184 7.99 7.18 14.30
C GLY A 184 7.00 6.06 13.99
N ALA A 185 6.08 5.81 14.92
CA ALA A 185 5.10 4.73 14.79
C ALA A 185 4.04 5.01 13.71
N ARG A 186 3.73 3.97 12.94
CA ARG A 186 2.72 3.94 11.88
C ARG A 186 2.03 2.58 11.85
N THR A 187 0.99 2.47 11.02
CA THR A 187 0.43 1.19 10.59
C THR A 187 0.95 0.90 9.18
N CYS A 188 1.48 -0.29 8.96
CA CYS A 188 2.00 -0.73 7.66
C CYS A 188 1.29 -1.99 7.17
N VAL A 189 1.27 -2.16 5.86
CA VAL A 189 1.28 -3.50 5.25
C VAL A 189 2.72 -3.86 4.91
N THR A 190 3.05 -5.15 4.98
CA THR A 190 4.39 -5.63 4.63
C THR A 190 4.29 -6.57 3.45
N GLN A 191 5.09 -6.32 2.43
CA GLN A 191 5.29 -7.24 1.31
C GLN A 191 6.61 -7.97 1.52
N SER A 192 6.53 -9.27 1.79
CA SER A 192 7.69 -10.17 1.76
C SER A 192 7.76 -10.81 0.38
N GLU A 193 8.70 -10.38 -0.45
CA GLU A 193 8.81 -10.86 -1.83
C GLU A 193 10.09 -11.64 -2.10
N SER A 194 9.97 -12.59 -3.02
CA SER A 194 11.09 -13.27 -3.66
C SER A 194 10.84 -13.32 -5.16
N TRP A 195 11.84 -12.94 -5.93
CA TRP A 195 11.84 -13.03 -7.38
C TRP A 195 12.96 -13.95 -7.85
N SER A 196 12.60 -14.85 -8.76
CA SER A 196 13.53 -15.77 -9.41
C SER A 196 13.35 -15.72 -10.92
N ASP A 197 14.43 -15.69 -11.67
CA ASP A 197 14.40 -15.70 -13.13
C ASP A 197 15.61 -16.41 -13.73
N ASN A 198 15.59 -16.61 -15.04
CA ASN A 198 16.73 -17.10 -15.81
C ASN A 198 17.23 -16.08 -16.84
N ASN A 199 16.99 -14.79 -16.61
CA ASN A 199 17.47 -13.73 -17.49
C ASN A 199 19.01 -13.73 -17.52
N GLY A 200 19.59 -13.53 -18.71
CA GLY A 200 21.04 -13.56 -18.91
C GLY A 200 21.70 -14.95 -18.75
N LEU A 201 20.93 -16.01 -18.49
CA LEU A 201 21.44 -17.38 -18.45
C LEU A 201 21.30 -18.07 -19.82
N PRO A 202 22.05 -19.17 -20.07
CA PRO A 202 21.84 -19.98 -21.26
C PRO A 202 20.41 -20.49 -21.40
N ALA A 203 19.94 -20.66 -22.64
CA ALA A 203 18.59 -21.18 -22.89
C ALA A 203 18.37 -22.53 -22.19
N GLY A 204 17.23 -22.65 -21.49
CA GLY A 204 16.89 -23.85 -20.70
C GLY A 204 17.53 -23.92 -19.32
N ALA A 205 18.33 -22.93 -18.92
CA ALA A 205 18.84 -22.85 -17.54
C ALA A 205 17.68 -22.72 -16.54
N PRO A 206 17.79 -23.35 -15.35
CA PRO A 206 16.80 -23.20 -14.31
C PRO A 206 16.78 -21.75 -13.80
N ILE A 207 15.58 -21.28 -13.42
CA ILE A 207 15.43 -19.99 -12.73
C ILE A 207 16.18 -20.00 -11.39
N ARG A 208 16.70 -18.84 -10.98
CA ARG A 208 17.44 -18.64 -9.73
C ARG A 208 16.90 -17.43 -9.01
N GLU A 209 16.86 -17.48 -7.68
CA GLU A 209 16.45 -16.33 -6.86
C GLU A 209 17.46 -15.19 -7.07
N THR A 210 16.97 -14.04 -7.51
CA THR A 210 17.76 -12.82 -7.76
C THR A 210 17.36 -11.69 -6.81
N LEU A 211 16.20 -11.80 -6.16
CA LEU A 211 15.73 -10.85 -5.15
C LEU A 211 14.99 -11.58 -4.04
N ARG A 212 15.21 -11.14 -2.80
CA ARG A 212 14.38 -11.43 -1.64
C ARG A 212 14.45 -10.25 -0.69
N ARG A 213 13.30 -9.70 -0.33
CA ARG A 213 13.20 -8.55 0.59
C ARG A 213 11.83 -8.45 1.25
N ASP A 214 11.80 -7.74 2.36
CA ASP A 214 10.58 -7.22 2.98
C ASP A 214 10.49 -5.71 2.73
N ILE A 215 9.33 -5.25 2.26
CA ILE A 215 9.02 -3.83 2.07
C ILE A 215 7.85 -3.47 2.97
N LYS A 216 8.09 -2.55 3.90
CA LYS A 216 7.02 -1.96 4.73
C LYS A 216 6.46 -0.73 4.01
N ILE A 217 5.14 -0.69 3.87
CA ILE A 217 4.41 0.38 3.19
C ILE A 217 3.51 1.03 4.24
N ALA A 218 3.79 2.29 4.59
CA ALA A 218 3.13 2.96 5.72
C ALA A 218 1.86 3.70 5.27
N LYS A 219 0.78 3.49 6.03
CA LYS A 219 -0.50 4.17 5.80
C LYS A 219 -0.31 5.69 5.81
N GLY A 220 -0.75 6.34 4.74
CA GLY A 220 -0.68 7.79 4.54
C GLY A 220 0.70 8.34 4.21
N LEU A 221 1.74 7.51 4.05
CA LEU A 221 3.09 7.94 3.66
C LEU A 221 3.55 7.34 2.34
N GLY A 222 3.25 6.07 2.07
CA GLY A 222 3.65 5.42 0.82
C GLY A 222 4.62 4.26 1.00
N MET A 223 5.32 3.99 -0.10
CA MET A 223 6.26 2.89 -0.24
C MET A 223 7.54 3.10 0.58
N ALA A 224 8.32 2.02 0.73
CA ALA A 224 9.68 2.04 1.29
C ALA A 224 9.80 2.75 2.65
N PHE A 225 8.82 2.55 3.53
CA PHE A 225 8.90 3.05 4.91
C PHE A 225 10.09 2.44 5.66
N ALA A 226 10.28 1.14 5.44
CA ALA A 226 11.52 0.43 5.66
C ALA A 226 11.64 -0.69 4.62
N ILE A 227 12.87 -1.03 4.27
CA ILE A 227 13.18 -2.18 3.41
C ILE A 227 14.27 -3.00 4.08
N ASP A 228 14.02 -4.30 4.20
CA ASP A 228 14.99 -5.30 4.64
C ASP A 228 15.24 -6.24 3.46
N GLN A 229 16.36 -6.09 2.77
CA GLN A 229 16.74 -6.98 1.67
C GLN A 229 17.65 -8.09 2.17
N GLN A 230 17.51 -9.29 1.62
CA GLN A 230 18.36 -10.45 1.92
C GLN A 230 19.11 -10.98 0.70
N VAL A 231 18.58 -10.84 -0.51
CA VAL A 231 19.19 -11.30 -1.77
C VAL A 231 19.22 -10.15 -2.78
N PRO A 232 20.32 -9.95 -3.53
CA PRO A 232 21.54 -10.77 -3.59
C PRO A 232 22.51 -10.59 -2.41
N SER A 233 22.36 -9.50 -1.66
CA SER A 233 23.11 -9.21 -0.45
C SER A 233 22.21 -8.54 0.58
N PRO A 234 22.45 -8.78 1.88
CA PRO A 234 21.64 -8.20 2.92
C PRO A 234 21.93 -6.71 3.09
N TRP A 235 20.87 -5.90 3.18
CA TRP A 235 20.95 -4.50 3.58
C TRP A 235 19.61 -4.03 4.15
N HIS A 236 19.65 -2.91 4.86
CA HIS A 236 18.48 -2.28 5.46
C HIS A 236 18.45 -0.80 5.09
N ALA A 237 17.26 -0.27 4.80
CA ALA A 237 17.04 1.16 4.59
C ALA A 237 15.73 1.61 5.24
N GLU A 238 15.69 2.87 5.66
CA GLU A 238 14.48 3.53 6.14
C GLU A 238 14.16 4.76 5.31
N ALA A 239 12.88 5.14 5.30
CA ALA A 239 12.45 6.37 4.66
C ALA A 239 13.15 7.60 5.25
N THR A 240 13.62 8.47 4.37
CA THR A 240 14.23 9.76 4.71
C THR A 240 13.31 10.92 4.39
N GLU A 241 12.49 10.84 3.33
CA GLU A 241 11.62 11.95 2.90
C GLU A 241 10.36 11.43 2.20
N TYR A 242 9.27 12.21 2.25
CA TYR A 242 8.02 11.97 1.52
C TYR A 242 7.42 13.31 1.07
N TRP A 243 6.86 13.35 -0.15
CA TRP A 243 6.21 14.54 -0.70
C TRP A 243 5.19 14.20 -1.80
N ASN A 244 4.37 15.20 -2.15
CA ASN A 244 3.50 15.17 -3.32
C ASN A 244 4.11 16.02 -4.44
N TRP A 245 3.84 15.67 -5.71
CA TRP A 245 4.39 16.38 -6.89
C TRP A 245 3.36 16.57 -8.02
#